data_AF-A0A949HB19-F1
#
_entry.id   AF-A0A949HB19-F1
#
_cell.length_a   1.000
_cell.length_b   1.000
_cell.length_c   1.000
_cell.angle_alpha   90.00
_cell.angle_beta   90.00
_cell.angle_gamma   90.00
#
_symmetry.space_group_name_H-M   'P 1'
#
loop_
_entity.id
_entity.type
_entity.pdbx_description
1 polymer ?
#
loop_
_entity_poly.entity_id
_entity_poly.type
_entity_poly.pdbx_seq_one_letter_code
_entity_poly.pdbx_strand_id
1 'polypeptide(L)' 'MQIRLSEVLTPALIEQHRGHIRDFLALEGIRADDDLGATLLNDRQIKELLEELAAS' A
#
# COMPACT_ATOMS: atom_id res chain seq x y z
N MET A 1 6.36 10.51 9.17
CA MET A 1 6.43 9.28 10.00
C MET A 1 6.44 8.09 9.05
N GLN A 2 6.86 6.89 9.48
CA GLN A 2 6.68 5.67 8.66
C GLN A 2 5.67 4.76 9.34
N ILE A 3 4.71 4.26 8.58
CA ILE A 3 3.60 3.43 9.03
C ILE A 3 3.59 2.19 8.14
N ARG A 4 3.32 1.02 8.73
CA ARG A 4 3.22 -0.22 7.94
C ARG A 4 1.88 -0.28 7.23
N LEU A 5 1.87 -0.80 6.01
CA LEU A 5 0.62 -0.96 5.26
C LEU A 5 -0.41 -1.79 6.05
N SER A 6 0.04 -2.83 6.77
CA SER A 6 -0.82 -3.66 7.63
C SER A 6 -1.42 -2.95 8.84
N GLU A 7 -0.92 -1.75 9.20
CA GLU A 7 -1.51 -0.92 10.26
C GLU A 7 -2.69 -0.09 9.75
N VAL A 8 -2.83 0.03 8.42
CA VAL A 8 -3.85 0.85 7.76
C VAL A 8 -4.86 -0.03 7.03
N LEU A 9 -4.41 -1.08 6.35
CA LEU A 9 -5.24 -2.01 5.59
C LEU A 9 -5.25 -3.38 6.25
N THR A 10 -6.42 -4.02 6.27
CA THR A 10 -6.53 -5.40 6.71
C THR A 10 -5.88 -6.35 5.68
N PRO A 11 -5.42 -7.54 6.10
CA PRO A 11 -4.87 -8.52 5.16
C PRO A 11 -5.82 -8.88 4.01
N ALA A 12 -7.13 -8.91 4.27
CA ALA A 12 -8.13 -9.16 3.25
C ALA A 12 -8.17 -8.08 2.17
N LEU A 13 -8.09 -6.79 2.56
CA LEU A 13 -8.04 -5.67 1.62
C LEU A 13 -6.71 -5.63 0.86
N ILE A 14 -5.59 -5.95 1.53
CA ILE A 14 -4.28 -6.06 0.88
C ILE A 14 -4.30 -7.12 -0.22
N GLU A 15 -4.88 -8.30 0.06
CA GLU A 15 -4.96 -9.35 -0.96
C GLU A 15 -5.95 -9.00 -2.07
N GLN A 16 -7.12 -8.42 -1.73
CA GLN A 16 -8.11 -7.98 -2.71
C GLN A 16 -7.53 -6.96 -3.70
N HIS A 17 -6.71 -6.02 -3.22
CA HIS A 17 -6.13 -4.94 -4.04
C HIS A 17 -4.64 -5.15 -4.34
N ARG A 18 -4.14 -6.39 -4.22
CA ARG A 18 -2.72 -6.73 -4.31
C ARG A 18 -2.03 -6.18 -5.56
N GLY A 19 -2.69 -6.27 -6.70
CA GLY A 19 -2.20 -5.75 -7.98
C GLY A 19 -2.00 -4.23 -7.94
N HIS A 20 -3.06 -3.49 -7.63
CA HIS A 20 -3.01 -2.02 -7.53
C HIS A 20 -1.99 -1.54 -6.51
N ILE A 21 -1.91 -2.18 -5.33
CA ILE A 21 -0.91 -1.82 -4.32
C ILE A 21 0.50 -2.01 -4.89
N ARG A 22 0.79 -3.11 -5.58
CA ARG A 22 2.12 -3.32 -6.19
C ARG A 22 2.45 -2.28 -7.25
N ASP A 23 1.48 -1.92 -8.08
CA ASP A 23 1.66 -0.93 -9.13
C ASP A 23 1.95 0.45 -8.54
N PHE A 24 1.17 0.86 -7.52
CA PHE A 24 1.41 2.09 -6.76
C PHE A 24 2.80 2.12 -6.14
N LEU A 25 3.20 1.04 -5.44
CA LEU A 25 4.52 0.94 -4.83
C LEU A 25 5.64 1.06 -5.87
N ALA A 26 5.48 0.43 -7.04
CA ALA A 26 6.45 0.52 -8.12
C ALA A 26 6.58 1.94 -8.68
N LEU A 27 5.47 2.66 -8.84
CA LEU A 27 5.46 4.07 -9.27
C LEU A 27 6.17 4.99 -8.27
N GLU A 28 5.98 4.73 -6.99
CA GLU A 28 6.65 5.45 -5.89
C GLU A 28 8.13 5.03 -5.70
N GLY A 29 8.64 4.11 -6.52
CA GLY A 29 10.01 3.61 -6.43
C GLY A 29 10.26 2.73 -5.19
N ILE A 30 9.20 2.22 -4.56
CA ILE A 30 9.24 1.34 -3.41
C ILE A 30 9.28 -0.10 -3.89
N ARG A 31 10.31 -0.83 -3.44
CA ARG A 31 10.38 -2.26 -3.69
C ARG A 31 9.41 -2.98 -2.77
N ALA A 32 8.33 -3.49 -3.35
CA ALA A 32 7.39 -4.38 -2.66
C ALA A 32 8.05 -5.73 -2.37
N ASP A 33 8.03 -6.15 -1.11
CA ASP A 33 8.33 -7.52 -0.71
C ASP A 33 7.14 -8.46 -1.01
N ASP A 34 7.33 -9.77 -0.84
CA ASP A 34 6.25 -10.76 -1.02
C ASP A 34 5.07 -10.51 -0.05
N ASP A 35 5.39 -10.00 1.14
CA ASP A 35 4.43 -9.49 2.12
C ASP A 35 4.26 -7.97 1.97
N LEU A 36 3.22 -7.57 1.23
CA LEU A 36 2.89 -6.15 1.05
C LEU A 36 2.54 -5.44 2.36
N GLY A 37 2.01 -6.16 3.35
CA GLY A 37 1.61 -5.60 4.64
C GLY A 37 2.80 -5.06 5.44
N ALA A 38 3.98 -5.65 5.24
CA ALA A 38 5.22 -5.21 5.87
C ALA A 38 5.81 -3.92 5.27
N THR A 39 5.27 -3.44 4.13
CA THR A 39 5.77 -2.25 3.44
C THR A 39 5.61 -1.01 4.30
N LEU A 40 6.69 -0.25 4.47
CA LEU A 40 6.70 1.03 5.19
C LEU A 40 6.40 2.18 4.23
N LEU A 41 5.36 2.94 4.55
CA LEU A 41 4.93 4.09 3.79
C LEU A 41 4.95 5.35 4.67
N ASN A 42 5.19 6.49 4.04
CA ASN A 42 5.02 7.77 4.71
C ASN A 42 3.55 8.24 4.66
N ASP A 43 3.25 9.29 5.42
CA ASP A 43 1.89 9.82 5.56
C ASP A 43 1.28 10.30 4.22
N ARG A 44 2.10 10.80 3.27
CA ARG A 44 1.64 11.18 1.93
C ARG A 44 1.26 9.95 1.12
N GLN A 45 2.14 8.97 1.08
CA GLN A 45 1.97 7.73 0.31
C GLN A 45 0.74 6.94 0.76
N ILE A 46 0.47 6.92 2.07
CA ILE A 46 -0.73 6.25 2.59
C ILE A 46 -1.99 6.95 2.13
N LYS A 47 -2.02 8.28 2.16
CA LYS A 47 -3.20 9.04 1.70
C LYS A 47 -3.46 8.81 0.22
N GLU A 48 -2.43 8.94 -0.60
CA GLU A 48 -2.54 8.71 -2.05
C GLU A 48 -2.99 7.27 -2.36
N LEU A 49 -2.40 6.28 -1.69
CA LEU A 49 -2.81 4.89 -1.84
C LEU A 49 -4.29 4.68 -1.44
N LEU A 50 -4.72 5.24 -0.31
CA LEU A 50 -6.12 5.10 0.13
C LEU A 50 -7.10 5.80 -0.84
N GLU A 51 -6.72 6.94 -1.41
CA GLU A 51 -7.51 7.65 -2.41
C GLU A 51 -7.64 6.82 -3.70
N GLU A 52 -6.54 6.22 -4.18
CA GLU A 52 -6.56 5.34 -5.34
C GLU A 52 -7.39 4.08 -5.10
N LEU A 53 -7.25 3.44 -3.94
CA LEU A 53 -8.02 2.25 -3.59
C LEU A 53 -9.52 2.52 -3.45
N ALA A 54 -9.91 3.73 -3.03
CA ALA A 54 -11.31 4.14 -2.94
C ALA A 54 -11.93 4.50 -4.30
N ALA A 55 -11.10 4.86 -5.30
CA ALA A 55 -11.52 5.20 -6.64
C ALA A 55 -11.55 4.00 -7.62
N SER A 56 -11.02 2.85 -7.19
CA SER A 56 -10.87 1.63 -7.98
C SER A 56 -12.04 0.63 -7.84
#